data_AF-A0A494Z0H1-F1
#
_entry.id   AF-A0A494Z0H1-F1
#
_cell.length_a   1.000
_cell.length_b   1.000
_cell.length_c   1.000
_cell.angle_alpha   90.00
_cell.angle_beta   90.00
_cell.angle_gamma   90.00
#
_symmetry.space_group_name_H-M   'P 1'
#
loop_
_entity.id
_entity.type
_entity.pdbx_description
1 polymer ?
#
loop_
_entity_poly.entity_id
_entity_poly.type
_entity_poly.pdbx_seq_one_letter_code
_entity_poly.pdbx_strand_id
1 'polypeptide(L)'
;MKPYDAKESQECKICGFIISHNKQGWFTSHLKNEHGLTLESYLIAHFYEPEDLNCSYELCDGTVGLNRGKPKKYCSTSCSSKGEPLVCVLCGTKFDTSTRPHRSTKTCSDSCASKLRSMKAAAWHK
;
A
#
# COMPACT_ATOMS: atom_id res chain seq x y z
N MET A 1 11.71 8.78 -4.98
CA MET A 1 11.23 7.89 -6.05
C MET A 1 10.91 8.69 -7.31
N LYS A 2 11.47 8.30 -8.47
CA LYS A 2 11.08 8.85 -9.78
C LYS A 2 10.04 7.91 -10.42
N PRO A 3 8.80 8.34 -10.68
CA PRO A 3 7.80 7.48 -11.29
C PRO A 3 8.11 7.22 -12.76
N TYR A 4 7.69 6.06 -13.27
CA TYR A 4 7.72 5.77 -14.70
C TYR A 4 6.99 6.86 -15.51
N ASP A 5 7.64 7.32 -16.58
CA ASP A 5 7.08 8.23 -17.56
C ASP A 5 7.35 7.72 -18.98
N ALA A 6 6.29 7.42 -19.72
CA ALA A 6 6.36 6.94 -21.10
C ALA A 6 6.95 7.99 -22.08
N LYS A 7 7.10 9.25 -21.66
CA LYS A 7 7.73 10.30 -22.47
C LYS A 7 9.25 10.27 -22.43
N GLU A 8 9.83 9.60 -21.43
CA GLU A 8 11.28 9.50 -21.28
C GLU A 8 11.85 8.28 -22.02
N SER A 9 13.15 8.32 -22.31
CA SER A 9 13.89 7.21 -22.88
C SER A 9 13.85 6.00 -21.95
N GLN A 10 13.65 4.82 -22.53
CA GLN A 10 13.58 3.56 -21.79
C GLN A 10 14.68 2.63 -22.26
N GLU A 11 15.28 1.92 -21.31
CA GLU A 11 16.25 0.85 -21.54
C GLU A 11 15.70 -0.43 -20.92
N CYS A 12 15.67 -1.50 -21.71
CA CYS A 12 15.33 -2.83 -21.22
C CYS A 12 16.49 -3.39 -20.40
N LYS A 13 16.28 -3.62 -19.10
CA LYS A 13 17.30 -4.15 -18.18
C LYS A 13 17.62 -5.64 -18.41
N ILE A 14 16.84 -6.33 -19.26
CA ILE A 14 17.05 -7.74 -19.59
C ILE A 14 17.99 -7.90 -20.79
N CYS A 15 17.82 -7.09 -21.85
CA CYS A 15 18.54 -7.27 -23.12
C CYS A 15 19.20 -6.00 -23.67
N GLY A 16 19.14 -4.87 -22.95
CA GLY A 16 19.77 -3.60 -23.35
C GLY A 16 19.08 -2.87 -24.51
N PHE A 17 17.85 -3.26 -24.90
CA PHE A 17 17.10 -2.54 -25.93
C PHE A 17 16.75 -1.12 -25.48
N ILE A 18 17.09 -0.11 -26.28
CA ILE A 18 16.91 1.31 -25.95
C ILE A 18 15.89 1.94 -26.90
N ILE A 19 14.99 2.75 -26.35
CA ILE A 19 14.10 3.63 -27.11
C ILE A 19 14.10 5.04 -26.53
N SER A 20 13.80 6.02 -27.37
CA SER A 20 13.71 7.43 -26.96
C SER A 20 12.44 7.77 -26.18
N HIS A 21 11.34 7.04 -26.38
CA HIS A 21 10.10 7.16 -25.61
C HIS A 21 9.15 5.98 -25.86
N ASN A 22 8.24 5.69 -24.94
CA ASN A 22 7.21 4.65 -25.09
C ASN A 22 5.79 5.19 -25.43
N LYS A 23 5.68 6.39 -26.02
CA LYS A 23 4.36 6.99 -26.37
C LYS A 23 3.51 6.12 -27.32
N GLN A 24 4.15 5.26 -28.12
CA GLN A 24 3.49 4.40 -29.11
C GLN A 24 3.43 2.92 -28.67
N GLY A 25 3.78 2.61 -27.42
CA GLY A 25 3.74 1.23 -26.91
C GLY A 25 4.85 0.31 -27.43
N TRP A 26 5.86 0.83 -28.13
CA TRP A 26 6.95 0.02 -28.68
C TRP A 26 7.73 -0.74 -27.60
N PHE A 27 7.97 -0.12 -26.44
CA PHE A 27 8.61 -0.82 -25.32
C PHE A 27 7.73 -1.96 -24.82
N THR A 28 6.41 -1.71 -24.74
CA THR A 28 5.44 -2.70 -24.28
C THR A 28 5.40 -3.89 -25.24
N SER A 29 5.41 -3.65 -26.55
CA SER A 29 5.49 -4.69 -27.57
C SER A 29 6.80 -5.46 -27.49
N HIS A 30 7.93 -4.78 -27.28
CA HIS A 30 9.23 -5.42 -27.06
C HIS A 30 9.20 -6.37 -25.86
N LEU A 31 8.75 -5.89 -24.69
CA LEU A 31 8.64 -6.72 -23.48
C LEU A 31 7.76 -7.96 -23.70
N LYS A 32 6.64 -7.79 -24.40
CA LYS A 32 5.71 -8.87 -24.69
C LYS A 32 6.29 -9.91 -25.65
N ASN A 33 6.91 -9.46 -26.74
CA ASN A 33 7.34 -10.35 -27.83
C ASN A 33 8.69 -11.03 -27.52
N GLU A 34 9.63 -10.29 -26.93
CA GLU A 34 10.98 -10.79 -26.67
C GLU A 34 11.11 -11.48 -25.32
N HIS A 35 10.34 -11.04 -24.31
CA HIS A 35 10.47 -11.52 -22.93
C HIS A 35 9.20 -12.19 -22.38
N GLY A 36 8.08 -12.15 -23.12
CA GLY A 36 6.80 -12.67 -22.63
C GLY A 36 6.24 -11.90 -21.42
N LEU A 37 6.74 -10.68 -21.15
CA LEU A 37 6.39 -9.88 -19.99
C LEU A 37 5.38 -8.79 -20.33
N THR A 38 4.54 -8.44 -19.35
CA THR A 38 3.78 -7.19 -19.40
C THR A 38 4.62 -6.03 -18.90
N LEU A 39 4.27 -4.80 -19.30
CA LEU A 39 4.91 -3.60 -18.77
C LEU A 39 4.80 -3.53 -17.23
N GLU A 40 3.65 -3.90 -16.67
CA GLU A 40 3.44 -3.88 -15.22
C GLU A 40 4.38 -4.84 -14.49
N SER A 41 4.39 -6.12 -14.90
CA SER A 41 5.29 -7.12 -14.30
C SER A 41 6.77 -6.73 -14.42
N TYR A 42 7.15 -6.13 -15.55
CA TYR A 42 8.52 -5.66 -15.77
C TYR A 42 8.88 -4.51 -14.82
N LEU A 43 8.01 -3.50 -14.71
CA LEU A 43 8.27 -2.35 -13.84
C LEU A 43 8.35 -2.75 -12.37
N ILE A 44 7.52 -3.69 -11.93
CA ILE A 44 7.57 -4.24 -10.57
C ILE A 44 8.88 -5.00 -10.33
N ALA A 45 9.37 -5.76 -11.30
CA ALA A 45 10.56 -6.60 -11.13
C ALA A 45 11.89 -5.86 -11.32
N HIS A 46 11.93 -4.80 -12.14
CA HIS A 46 13.18 -4.21 -12.61
C HIS A 46 13.28 -2.69 -12.50
N PHE A 47 12.19 -1.98 -12.16
CA PHE A 47 12.19 -0.51 -12.14
C PHE A 47 11.89 0.07 -10.75
N TYR A 48 10.96 -0.52 -10.00
CA TYR A 48 10.62 -0.08 -8.66
C TYR A 48 11.32 -0.91 -7.60
N GLU A 49 11.77 -0.22 -6.55
CA GLU A 49 12.23 -0.90 -5.33
C GLU A 49 11.01 -1.44 -4.55
N PRO A 50 11.17 -2.50 -3.74
CA PRO A 50 10.08 -3.05 -2.94
C PRO A 50 9.38 -2.01 -2.07
N GLU A 51 10.13 -1.05 -1.51
CA GLU A 51 9.59 -0.01 -0.63
C GLU A 51 8.67 0.97 -1.37
N ASP A 52 8.93 1.21 -2.66
CA ASP A 52 8.10 2.07 -3.51
C ASP A 52 6.73 1.43 -3.81
N LEU A 53 6.62 0.12 -3.58
CA LEU A 53 5.41 -0.66 -3.80
C LEU A 53 4.62 -0.89 -2.51
N ASN A 54 5.03 -0.33 -1.37
CA ASN A 54 4.31 -0.51 -0.11
C ASN A 54 2.95 0.21 -0.10
N CYS A 55 1.93 -0.47 0.41
CA CYS A 55 0.65 0.17 0.68
C CYS A 55 0.84 1.30 1.70
N SER A 56 0.31 2.49 1.41
CA SER A 56 0.41 3.63 2.32
C SER A 56 -0.46 3.49 3.59
N TYR A 57 -1.24 2.42 3.73
CA TYR A 57 -2.05 2.20 4.93
C TYR A 57 -1.21 1.51 6.01
N GLU A 58 -1.00 2.18 7.14
CA GLU A 58 -0.03 1.79 8.19
C GLU A 58 -0.25 0.39 8.80
N LEU A 59 -1.47 -0.15 8.74
CA LEU A 59 -1.80 -1.49 9.26
C LEU A 59 -1.92 -2.52 8.12
N CYS A 60 -1.31 -2.26 6.97
CA CYS A 60 -1.30 -3.16 5.82
C CYS A 60 0.12 -3.32 5.28
N ASP A 61 0.62 -4.55 5.35
CA ASP A 61 1.91 -4.96 4.78
C ASP A 61 1.79 -5.42 3.32
N GLY A 62 0.71 -5.01 2.64
CA GLY A 62 0.45 -5.39 1.25
C GLY A 62 1.22 -4.52 0.26
N THR A 63 1.49 -5.08 -0.92
CA THR A 63 2.07 -4.32 -2.03
C THR A 63 0.99 -3.72 -2.94
N VAL A 64 1.31 -2.62 -3.60
CA VAL A 64 0.43 -1.91 -4.51
C VAL A 64 0.71 -2.32 -5.95
N GLY A 65 -0.35 -2.48 -6.73
CA GLY A 65 -0.23 -2.57 -8.18
C GLY A 65 0.07 -1.21 -8.81
N LEU A 66 0.24 -1.21 -10.13
CA LEU A 66 0.50 0.01 -10.87
C LEU A 66 -0.80 0.58 -11.48
N ASN A 67 -0.81 1.89 -11.71
CA ASN A 67 -1.79 2.58 -12.54
C ASN A 67 -1.04 3.47 -13.53
N ARG A 68 -1.18 3.19 -14.83
CA ARG A 68 -0.43 3.85 -15.91
C ARG A 68 1.08 3.85 -15.64
N GLY A 69 1.59 2.71 -15.16
CA GLY A 69 2.99 2.50 -14.82
C GLY A 69 3.45 3.12 -13.48
N LYS A 70 2.59 3.82 -12.74
CA LYS A 70 2.94 4.44 -11.44
C LYS A 70 2.34 3.64 -10.28
N PRO A 71 3.05 3.43 -9.15
CA PRO A 71 2.51 2.74 -7.98
C PRO A 71 1.25 3.44 -7.47
N LYS A 72 0.23 2.65 -7.13
CA LYS A 72 -0.97 3.17 -6.46
C LYS A 72 -0.62 3.53 -5.02
N LYS A 73 -1.38 4.45 -4.42
CA LYS A 73 -1.21 4.78 -2.98
C LYS A 73 -1.63 3.62 -2.06
N TYR A 74 -2.67 2.87 -2.46
CA TYR A 74 -3.25 1.81 -1.66
C TYR A 74 -3.38 0.53 -2.49
N CYS A 75 -3.20 -0.63 -1.85
CA CYS A 75 -3.32 -1.94 -2.49
C CYS A 75 -4.77 -2.30 -2.85
N SER A 76 -5.75 -1.69 -2.17
CA SER A 76 -7.18 -1.98 -2.35
C SER A 76 -8.06 -0.77 -2.03
N THR A 77 -9.29 -0.79 -2.54
CA THR A 77 -10.34 0.20 -2.20
C THR A 77 -10.60 0.21 -0.68
N SER A 78 -10.55 -0.94 -0.03
CA SER A 78 -10.67 -1.03 1.44
C SER A 78 -9.59 -0.22 2.15
N CYS A 79 -8.32 -0.41 1.79
CA CYS A 79 -7.23 0.38 2.39
C CYS A 79 -7.38 1.88 2.13
N SER A 80 -7.92 2.27 0.96
CA SER A 80 -8.19 3.68 0.66
C SER A 80 -9.33 4.28 1.49
N SER A 81 -10.32 3.48 1.89
CA SER A 81 -11.50 3.94 2.64
C SER A 81 -11.39 3.74 4.16
N LYS A 82 -10.41 2.96 4.63
CA LYS A 82 -10.17 2.73 6.07
C LYS A 82 -9.85 3.99 6.85
N GLY A 83 -9.34 5.07 6.23
CA GLY A 83 -8.90 6.28 6.93
C GLY A 83 -7.77 6.02 7.94
N GLU A 84 -7.52 6.95 8.86
CA GLU A 84 -6.44 6.80 9.86
C GLU A 84 -6.75 5.68 10.89
N PRO A 85 -5.74 4.88 11.29
CA PRO A 85 -5.87 3.93 12.40
C PRO A 85 -6.23 4.62 13.72
N LEU A 86 -7.05 3.95 14.52
CA LEU A 86 -7.36 4.36 15.89
C LEU A 86 -6.24 3.93 16.83
N VAL A 87 -6.03 4.69 17.90
CA VAL A 87 -5.03 4.36 18.94
C VAL A 87 -5.74 3.91 20.21
N CYS A 88 -5.36 2.75 20.73
CA CYS A 88 -5.94 2.23 21.97
C CYS A 88 -5.57 3.10 23.16
N VAL A 89 -6.57 3.60 23.89
CA VAL A 89 -6.34 4.48 25.06
C VAL A 89 -5.66 3.79 26.24
N LEU A 90 -5.58 2.46 26.25
CA LEU A 90 -4.95 1.70 27.34
C LEU A 90 -3.55 1.19 27.03
N CYS A 91 -3.29 0.78 25.78
CA CYS A 91 -2.03 0.14 25.41
C CYS A 91 -1.29 0.84 24.25
N GLY A 92 -1.86 1.89 23.67
CA GLY A 92 -1.23 2.65 22.58
C GLY A 92 -1.20 1.94 21.22
N THR A 93 -1.63 0.68 21.14
CA THR A 93 -1.65 -0.08 19.89
C THR A 93 -2.61 0.53 18.87
N LYS A 94 -2.15 0.68 17.63
CA LYS A 94 -2.99 1.09 16.49
C LYS A 94 -3.93 -0.05 16.07
N PHE A 95 -5.18 0.26 15.77
CA PHE A 95 -6.19 -0.71 15.33
C PHE A 95 -7.21 -0.05 14.39
N ASP A 96 -8.01 -0.86 13.69
CA ASP A 96 -8.98 -0.38 12.72
C ASP A 96 -10.31 -1.14 12.77
N THR A 97 -11.15 -0.91 11.76
CA THR A 97 -12.45 -1.57 11.62
C THR A 97 -12.38 -3.06 11.34
N SER A 98 -11.21 -3.59 10.95
CA SER A 98 -10.96 -5.02 10.83
C SER A 98 -10.86 -5.67 12.21
N THR A 99 -10.39 -4.92 13.22
CA THR A 99 -10.28 -5.39 14.61
C THR A 99 -11.52 -5.04 15.44
N ARG A 100 -12.06 -3.83 15.27
CA ARG A 100 -13.21 -3.31 16.03
C ARG A 100 -14.22 -2.66 15.08
N PRO A 101 -15.46 -3.16 14.98
CA PRO A 101 -16.39 -2.76 13.92
C PRO A 101 -16.77 -1.27 13.93
N HIS A 102 -16.79 -0.63 15.10
CA HIS A 102 -17.17 0.77 15.25
C HIS A 102 -15.95 1.67 15.47
N ARG A 103 -15.84 2.74 14.67
CA ARG A 103 -14.74 3.72 14.81
C ARG A 103 -14.81 4.58 16.08
N SER A 104 -15.94 4.55 16.80
CA SER A 104 -16.09 5.15 18.13
C SER A 104 -15.43 4.34 19.25
N THR A 105 -14.98 3.11 18.96
CA THR A 105 -14.33 2.24 19.94
C THR A 105 -13.00 2.84 20.38
N LYS A 106 -12.75 2.90 21.70
CA LYS A 106 -11.51 3.50 22.27
C LYS A 106 -10.40 2.49 22.55
N THR A 107 -10.68 1.19 22.40
CA THR A 107 -9.81 0.11 22.85
C THR A 107 -9.67 -0.97 21.78
N CYS A 108 -8.44 -1.43 21.54
CA CYS A 108 -8.15 -2.41 20.49
C CYS A 108 -8.72 -3.82 20.76
N SER A 109 -9.02 -4.18 22.02
CA SER A 109 -9.44 -5.53 22.40
C SER A 109 -10.44 -5.56 23.56
N ASP A 110 -11.13 -6.69 23.77
CA ASP A 110 -12.13 -6.83 24.85
C ASP A 110 -11.50 -6.85 26.23
N SER A 111 -10.26 -7.34 26.32
CA SER A 111 -9.44 -7.21 27.52
C SER A 111 -9.21 -5.74 27.86
N CYS A 112 -8.80 -4.92 26.88
CA CYS A 112 -8.66 -3.48 27.08
C CYS A 112 -10.01 -2.81 27.43
N ALA A 113 -11.10 -3.19 26.76
CA ALA A 113 -12.43 -2.65 27.07
C ALA A 113 -12.85 -2.97 28.52
N SER A 114 -12.60 -4.20 28.99
CA SER A 114 -12.93 -4.63 30.34
C SER A 114 -12.08 -3.92 31.40
N LYS A 115 -10.79 -3.77 31.15
CA LYS A 115 -9.88 -3.00 32.01
C LYS A 115 -10.32 -1.54 32.09
N LEU A 116 -10.70 -0.92 30.96
CA LEU A 116 -11.18 0.46 30.94
C LEU A 116 -12.49 0.62 31.73
N ARG A 117 -13.42 -0.34 31.63
CA ARG A 117 -14.65 -0.35 32.44
C ARG A 117 -14.36 -0.46 33.93
N SER A 118 -13.47 -1.38 34.32
CA SER A 118 -13.08 -1.56 35.73
C SER A 118 -12.41 -0.29 36.30
N MET A 119 -11.52 0.35 35.54
CA MET A 119 -10.88 1.61 35.95
C MET A 119 -11.91 2.74 36.17
N LYS A 120 -12.89 2.87 35.27
CA LYS A 120 -13.95 3.87 35.40
C LYS A 120 -14.85 3.61 36.60
N ALA A 121 -15.23 2.35 36.84
CA ALA A 121 -16.00 1.97 38.02
C ALA A 121 -15.23 2.28 39.31
N ALA A 122 -13.94 1.92 39.37
CA ALA A 122 -13.08 2.24 40.51
C ALA A 122 -12.93 3.76 40.74
N ALA A 123 -12.87 4.55 39.67
CA ALA A 123 -12.80 6.00 39.76
C ALA A 123 -14.12 6.65 40.24
N TRP A 124 -15.27 6.03 39.98
CA TRP A 124 -16.58 6.53 40.43
C TRP A 124 -16.83 6.32 41.93
N HIS A 125 -16.23 5.28 42.51
CA HIS A 125 -16.31 4.99 43.94
C HIS A 125 -15.26 5.72 44.80
N LYS A 126 -14.47 6.60 44.19
CA LYS A 126 -13.57 7.53 44.88
C LYS A 126 -14.24 8.88 45.04
#